data_AF-A0A0N4TUN8-F1
#
_entry.id   AF-A0A0N4TUN8-F1
#
_cell.length_a   1.000
_cell.length_b   1.000
_cell.length_c   1.000
_cell.angle_alpha   90.00
_cell.angle_beta   90.00
_cell.angle_gamma   90.00
#
_symmetry.space_group_name_H-M   'P 1'
#
loop_
_entity.id
_entity.type
_entity.pdbx_description
1 polymer ?
#
loop_
_entity_poly.entity_id
_entity_poly.type
_entity_poly.pdbx_seq_one_letter_code
_entity_poly.pdbx_strand_id
1 'polypeptide(L)'
;MKFRTPETIPQFLQNKRLAYTIGQATIIFYYGAIYTHVLIGLNRYVAIAKPFSYAIYFNERKTMKWITLIWIISFIQSCIYQFDGCHYYFDRSAMLFLYSDAPCAQIISLYYEFYFNLAFVIFVVLLDIITFFKLKKMAKVIFNIVHDLLEIYCNHYDSPD
;
A
#
# COMPACT_ATOMS: atom_id res chain seq x y z
N MET A 1 -21.02 -17.94 27.01
CA MET A 1 -20.75 -16.67 26.31
C MET A 1 -21.88 -16.45 25.31
N LYS A 2 -22.80 -15.51 25.59
CA LYS A 2 -24.04 -15.32 24.84
C LYS A 2 -23.79 -14.25 23.78
N PHE A 3 -23.77 -14.65 22.51
CA PHE A 3 -23.65 -13.70 21.40
C PHE A 3 -24.85 -12.76 21.42
N ARG A 4 -24.56 -11.45 21.53
CA ARG A 4 -25.52 -10.36 21.49
C ARG A 4 -26.28 -10.45 20.16
N THR A 5 -27.60 -10.64 20.22
CA THR A 5 -28.48 -10.55 19.05
C THR A 5 -28.32 -9.18 18.40
N PRO A 6 -28.12 -9.08 17.08
CA PRO A 6 -27.92 -7.80 16.43
C PRO A 6 -29.21 -6.98 16.56
N GLU A 7 -29.10 -5.82 17.19
CA GLU A 7 -30.06 -4.74 17.05
C GLU A 7 -30.33 -4.55 15.54
N THR A 8 -31.61 -4.66 15.17
CA THR A 8 -32.19 -4.28 13.87
C THR A 8 -31.19 -4.00 12.76
N ILE A 9 -30.74 -5.06 12.07
CA ILE A 9 -29.93 -4.94 10.85
C ILE A 9 -30.74 -4.09 9.87
N PRO A 10 -30.21 -2.97 9.38
CA PRO A 10 -30.98 -2.07 8.54
C PRO A 10 -31.33 -2.77 7.22
N GLN A 11 -32.57 -2.55 6.77
CA GLN A 11 -33.22 -3.31 5.70
C GLN A 11 -32.44 -3.31 4.37
N PHE A 12 -31.56 -2.34 4.14
CA PHE A 12 -30.67 -2.31 2.97
C PHE A 12 -29.72 -3.51 2.92
N LEU A 13 -29.16 -3.93 4.07
CA LEU A 13 -28.26 -5.08 4.16
C LEU A 13 -28.97 -6.41 3.88
N GLN A 14 -30.30 -6.46 3.88
CA GLN A 14 -31.03 -7.70 3.60
C GLN A 14 -30.89 -8.18 2.15
N ASN A 15 -30.55 -7.29 1.22
CA ASN A 15 -30.46 -7.60 -0.20
C ASN A 15 -29.15 -8.32 -0.54
N LYS A 16 -29.25 -9.58 -1.01
CA LYS A 16 -28.09 -10.38 -1.45
C LYS A 16 -27.26 -9.67 -2.52
N ARG A 17 -27.92 -8.98 -3.46
CA ARG A 17 -27.22 -8.25 -4.53
C ARG A 17 -26.35 -7.12 -3.95
N LEU A 18 -26.86 -6.41 -2.94
CA LEU A 18 -26.11 -5.35 -2.28
C LEU A 18 -24.88 -5.92 -1.56
N ALA A 19 -25.01 -7.04 -0.86
CA ALA A 19 -23.88 -7.69 -0.17
C ALA A 19 -22.74 -8.06 -1.14
N TYR A 20 -23.07 -8.53 -2.34
CA TYR A 20 -22.08 -8.81 -3.40
C TYR A 20 -21.44 -7.53 -3.95
N THR A 21 -22.23 -6.50 -4.23
CA THR A 21 -21.71 -5.21 -4.73
C THR A 21 -20.78 -4.55 -3.72
N ILE A 22 -21.13 -4.59 -2.43
CA ILE A 22 -20.27 -4.05 -1.36
C ILE A 22 -18.98 -4.86 -1.27
N GLY A 23 -19.05 -6.20 -1.31
CA GLY A 23 -17.86 -7.05 -1.33
C GLY A 23 -16.91 -6.72 -2.49
N GLN A 24 -17.46 -6.51 -3.68
CA GLN A 24 -16.69 -6.12 -4.87
C GLN A 24 -16.04 -4.75 -4.73
N ALA A 25 -16.78 -3.75 -4.27
CA ALA A 25 -16.22 -2.43 -4.01
C ALA A 25 -15.07 -2.53 -3.00
N THR A 26 -15.27 -3.25 -1.90
CA THR A 26 -14.26 -3.48 -0.87
C THR A 26 -13.00 -4.12 -1.43
N ILE A 27 -13.10 -5.13 -2.31
CA ILE A 27 -11.91 -5.81 -2.85
C ILE A 27 -11.11 -4.92 -3.82
N ILE A 28 -11.78 -4.05 -4.59
CA ILE A 28 -11.12 -3.08 -5.47
C ILE A 28 -10.31 -2.10 -4.62
N PHE A 29 -10.91 -1.54 -3.58
CA PHE A 29 -10.23 -0.61 -2.69
C PHE A 29 -9.11 -1.26 -1.90
N TYR A 30 -9.29 -2.52 -1.48
CA TYR A 30 -8.27 -3.30 -0.79
C TYR A 30 -7.00 -3.44 -1.64
N TYR A 31 -7.12 -3.99 -2.86
CA TYR A 31 -5.97 -4.13 -3.76
C TYR A 31 -5.41 -2.78 -4.21
N GLY A 32 -6.27 -1.78 -4.46
CA GLY A 32 -5.85 -0.42 -4.78
C GLY A 32 -4.98 0.19 -3.68
N ALA A 33 -5.35 0.01 -2.41
CA ALA A 33 -4.57 0.49 -1.28
C ALA A 33 -3.21 -0.22 -1.19
N ILE A 34 -3.15 -1.54 -1.34
CA ILE A 34 -1.91 -2.31 -1.28
C ILE A 34 -0.94 -1.88 -2.38
N TYR A 35 -1.39 -1.81 -3.63
CA TYR A 35 -0.53 -1.41 -4.74
C TYR A 35 -0.09 0.05 -4.63
N THR A 36 -0.95 0.92 -4.09
CA THR A 36 -0.59 2.31 -3.78
C THR A 36 0.50 2.36 -2.71
N HIS A 37 0.41 1.55 -1.65
CA HIS A 37 1.46 1.47 -0.63
C HIS A 37 2.81 1.02 -1.20
N VAL A 38 2.80 0.02 -2.08
CA VAL A 38 4.01 -0.43 -2.79
C VAL A 38 4.60 0.72 -3.63
N LEU A 39 3.75 1.44 -4.38
CA LEU A 39 4.18 2.56 -5.21
C LEU A 39 4.78 3.71 -4.38
N ILE A 40 4.19 4.02 -3.22
CA ILE A 40 4.70 5.04 -2.29
C ILE A 40 6.08 4.63 -1.75
N GLY A 41 6.24 3.37 -1.33
CA GLY A 41 7.53 2.84 -0.85
C GLY A 41 8.62 2.91 -1.92
N LEU A 42 8.30 2.51 -3.15
CA LEU A 42 9.20 2.61 -4.29
C LEU A 42 9.58 4.07 -4.61
N ASN A 43 8.60 4.98 -4.63
CA ASN A 43 8.84 6.39 -4.88
C ASN A 43 9.83 6.98 -3.87
N ARG A 44 9.63 6.70 -2.57
CA ARG A 44 10.53 7.15 -1.49
C ARG A 44 11.92 6.55 -1.64
N TYR A 45 12.01 5.25 -1.93
CA TYR A 45 13.28 4.57 -2.13
C TYR A 45 14.07 5.18 -3.29
N VAL A 46 13.44 5.39 -4.46
CA VAL A 46 14.13 5.95 -5.63
C VAL A 46 14.57 7.39 -5.38
N ALA A 47 13.73 8.20 -4.72
CA ALA A 47 14.06 9.58 -4.36
C ALA A 47 15.32 9.67 -3.50
N ILE A 48 15.42 8.80 -2.49
CA ILE A 48 16.54 8.81 -1.53
C ILE A 48 17.74 8.05 -2.08
N ALA A 49 17.58 6.84 -2.61
CA ALA A 49 18.71 6.00 -3.01
C ALA A 49 19.33 6.39 -4.36
N LYS A 50 18.55 6.99 -5.27
CA LYS A 50 18.99 7.38 -6.63
C LYS A 50 18.47 8.77 -7.03
N PRO A 51 18.95 9.85 -6.38
CA PRO A 51 18.44 11.20 -6.64
C PRO A 51 18.57 11.62 -8.12
N PHE A 52 19.65 11.24 -8.80
CA PHE A 52 19.84 11.54 -10.22
C PHE A 52 18.92 10.76 -11.16
N SER A 53 18.46 9.57 -10.77
CA SER A 53 17.52 8.78 -11.56
C SER A 53 16.06 9.08 -11.23
N TYR A 54 15.78 9.72 -10.09
CA TYR A 54 14.41 10.04 -9.66
C TYR A 54 13.66 10.86 -10.70
N ALA A 55 14.30 11.89 -11.28
CA ALA A 55 13.71 12.72 -12.33
C ALA A 55 13.33 11.94 -13.61
N ILE A 56 13.94 10.77 -13.84
CA ILE A 56 13.68 9.91 -15.00
C ILE A 56 12.50 8.96 -14.72
N TYR A 57 12.46 8.35 -13.53
CA TYR A 57 11.48 7.32 -13.20
C TYR A 57 10.18 7.88 -12.59
N PHE A 58 10.28 8.92 -11.76
CA PHE A 58 9.19 9.49 -10.98
C PHE A 58 9.12 11.02 -11.19
N ASN A 59 8.55 11.40 -12.33
CA ASN A 59 8.06 12.76 -12.58
C ASN A 59 6.54 12.79 -12.38
N GLU A 60 5.93 13.93 -12.06
CA GLU A 60 4.49 14.09 -11.77
C GLU A 60 3.60 13.38 -12.81
N ARG A 61 3.85 13.63 -14.10
CA ARG A 61 3.12 12.97 -15.20
C ARG A 61 3.32 11.46 -15.26
N LYS A 62 4.49 10.95 -14.88
CA LYS A 62 4.79 9.51 -14.84
C LYS A 62 4.17 8.86 -13.61
N THR A 63 4.22 9.53 -12.46
CA THR A 63 3.57 9.08 -11.22
C THR A 63 2.07 8.96 -11.41
N MET A 64 1.42 9.93 -12.06
CA MET A 64 -0.01 9.82 -12.39
C MET A 64 -0.30 8.61 -13.30
N LYS A 65 0.57 8.33 -14.29
CA LYS A 65 0.44 7.11 -15.11
C LYS A 65 0.58 5.84 -14.28
N TRP A 66 1.55 5.78 -13.35
CA TRP A 66 1.70 4.64 -12.45
C TRP A 66 0.47 4.44 -11.56
N ILE A 67 -0.09 5.52 -11.01
CA ILE A 67 -1.32 5.47 -10.22
C ILE A 67 -2.47 4.91 -11.08
N THR A 68 -2.70 5.46 -12.27
CA THR A 68 -3.77 4.94 -13.15
C THR A 68 -3.56 3.46 -13.48
N LEU A 69 -2.32 3.03 -13.74
CA LEU A 69 -2.00 1.63 -14.02
C LEU A 69 -2.31 0.70 -12.84
N ILE A 70 -1.92 1.06 -11.60
CA ILE A 70 -2.19 0.21 -10.42
C ILE A 70 -3.70 0.09 -10.13
N TRP A 71 -4.48 1.14 -10.38
CA TRP A 71 -5.93 1.12 -10.20
C TRP A 71 -6.61 0.27 -11.28
N ILE A 72 -6.13 0.32 -12.53
CA ILE A 72 -6.59 -0.58 -13.59
C ILE A 72 -6.28 -2.04 -13.23
N ILE A 73 -5.07 -2.34 -12.76
CA ILE A 73 -4.69 -3.70 -12.33
C ILE A 73 -5.58 -4.17 -11.16
N SER A 74 -5.84 -3.30 -10.19
CA SER A 74 -6.73 -3.60 -9.04
C SER A 74 -8.15 -3.92 -9.51
N PHE A 75 -8.66 -3.16 -10.48
CA PHE A 75 -9.96 -3.40 -11.08
C PHE A 75 -10.01 -4.73 -11.83
N ILE A 76 -9.02 -5.02 -12.68
CA ILE A 76 -8.93 -6.29 -13.41
C ILE A 76 -8.90 -7.48 -12.44
N GLN A 77 -8.12 -7.37 -11.38
CA GLN A 77 -8.03 -8.42 -10.36
C GLN A 77 -9.35 -8.61 -9.60
N SER A 78 -10.08 -7.51 -9.34
CA SER A 78 -11.41 -7.59 -8.74
C SER A 78 -12.44 -8.32 -9.60
N CYS A 79 -12.30 -8.30 -10.93
CA CYS A 79 -13.20 -9.00 -11.84
C CYS A 79 -13.18 -10.52 -11.64
N ILE A 80 -12.09 -11.09 -11.11
CA ILE A 80 -11.99 -12.52 -10.82
C ILE A 80 -13.03 -12.95 -9.76
N TYR A 81 -13.40 -12.05 -8.84
CA TYR A 81 -14.41 -12.33 -7.81
C TYR A 81 -15.85 -12.29 -8.34
N GLN A 82 -16.05 -11.92 -9.61
CA GLN A 82 -17.34 -11.96 -10.29
C GLN A 82 -17.67 -13.35 -10.84
N PHE A 83 -16.69 -14.24 -11.00
CA PHE A 83 -16.94 -15.59 -11.48
C PHE A 83 -17.77 -16.41 -10.48
N ASP A 84 -18.67 -17.24 -11.01
CA ASP A 84 -19.56 -18.08 -10.21
C ASP A 84 -18.76 -18.97 -9.25
N GLY A 85 -19.08 -18.86 -7.96
CA GLY A 85 -18.39 -19.59 -6.89
C GLY A 85 -17.10 -18.93 -6.37
N CYS A 86 -16.62 -17.85 -6.98
CA CYS A 86 -15.42 -17.13 -6.52
C CYS A 86 -15.78 -15.86 -5.73
N HIS A 87 -17.03 -15.74 -5.29
CA HIS A 87 -17.55 -14.50 -4.72
C HIS A 87 -16.98 -14.17 -3.35
N TYR A 88 -16.69 -12.89 -3.18
CA TYR A 88 -16.44 -12.24 -1.90
C TYR A 88 -17.65 -11.40 -1.52
N TYR A 89 -18.23 -11.66 -0.35
CA TYR A 89 -19.48 -11.03 0.07
C TYR A 89 -19.50 -10.70 1.55
N PHE A 90 -20.35 -9.76 1.91
CA PHE A 90 -20.58 -9.42 3.31
C PHE A 90 -21.57 -10.40 3.95
N ASP A 91 -21.12 -11.17 4.93
CA ASP A 91 -21.97 -12.03 5.74
C ASP A 91 -22.57 -11.26 6.92
N ARG A 92 -23.90 -11.28 6.99
CA ARG A 92 -24.69 -10.54 7.97
C ARG A 92 -24.70 -11.20 9.35
N SER A 93 -24.57 -12.52 9.40
CA SER A 93 -24.64 -13.28 10.64
C SER A 93 -23.34 -13.16 11.43
N ALA A 94 -22.22 -13.20 10.72
CA ALA A 94 -20.88 -13.00 11.26
C ALA A 94 -20.49 -11.51 11.32
N MET A 95 -21.19 -10.62 10.61
CA MET A 95 -20.83 -9.19 10.44
C MET A 95 -19.41 -9.00 9.87
N LEU A 96 -19.01 -9.89 8.97
CA LEU A 96 -17.68 -9.96 8.38
C LEU A 96 -17.78 -10.24 6.88
N PHE A 97 -16.75 -9.85 6.14
CA PHE A 97 -16.64 -10.27 4.74
C PHE A 97 -16.07 -11.68 4.65
N LEU A 98 -16.73 -12.54 3.89
CA LEU A 98 -16.39 -13.93 3.73
C LEU A 98 -16.26 -14.30 2.26
N TYR A 99 -15.43 -15.31 2.01
CA TYR A 99 -15.33 -15.99 0.73
C TYR A 99 -16.35 -17.12 0.67
N SER A 100 -16.82 -17.44 -0.54
CA SER A 100 -17.67 -18.61 -0.75
C SER A 100 -16.96 -19.93 -0.37
N ASP A 101 -17.71 -20.96 0.02
CA ASP A 101 -17.17 -22.29 0.34
C ASP A 101 -16.72 -23.08 -0.90
N ALA A 102 -16.91 -22.54 -2.10
CA ALA A 102 -16.45 -23.20 -3.31
C ALA A 102 -14.91 -23.21 -3.39
N PRO A 103 -14.31 -24.24 -4.02
CA PRO A 103 -12.85 -24.37 -4.10
C PRO A 103 -12.18 -23.17 -4.78
N CYS A 104 -12.87 -22.49 -5.70
CA CYS A 104 -12.35 -21.29 -6.35
C CYS A 104 -12.02 -20.18 -5.34
N ALA A 105 -12.98 -19.80 -4.49
CA ALA A 105 -12.78 -18.70 -3.56
C ALA A 105 -11.73 -19.04 -2.49
N GLN A 106 -11.65 -20.31 -2.07
CA GLN A 106 -10.63 -20.79 -1.14
C GLN A 106 -9.21 -20.71 -1.73
N ILE A 107 -9.03 -21.11 -2.99
CA ILE A 107 -7.75 -20.97 -3.69
C ILE A 107 -7.37 -19.49 -3.80
N ILE A 108 -8.33 -18.63 -4.18
CA ILE A 108 -8.07 -17.20 -4.33
C ILE A 108 -7.66 -16.57 -3.01
N SER A 109 -8.38 -16.83 -1.92
CA SER A 109 -8.05 -16.29 -0.60
C SER A 109 -6.67 -16.76 -0.13
N LEU A 110 -6.35 -18.04 -0.27
CA LEU A 110 -5.06 -18.55 0.18
C LEU A 110 -3.88 -17.97 -0.64
N TYR A 111 -3.98 -17.97 -1.96
CA TYR A 111 -2.85 -17.53 -2.79
C TYR A 111 -2.79 -16.01 -2.91
N TYR A 112 -3.87 -15.36 -3.36
CA TYR A 112 -3.84 -13.94 -3.72
C TYR A 112 -4.01 -13.01 -2.53
N GLU A 113 -4.80 -13.39 -1.53
CA GLU A 113 -5.03 -12.55 -0.36
C GLU A 113 -4.00 -12.83 0.74
N PHE A 114 -3.58 -14.07 0.95
CA PHE A 114 -2.57 -14.37 1.97
C PHE A 114 -1.15 -14.30 1.42
N TYR A 115 -0.73 -15.23 0.54
CA TYR A 115 0.68 -15.32 0.12
C TYR A 115 1.18 -14.11 -0.68
N PHE A 116 0.44 -13.67 -1.70
CA PHE A 116 0.84 -12.52 -2.51
C PHE A 116 0.85 -11.23 -1.68
N ASN A 117 -0.17 -11.01 -0.84
CA ASN A 117 -0.20 -9.84 0.04
C ASN A 117 0.98 -9.83 1.02
N LEU A 118 1.24 -10.97 1.66
CA LEU A 118 2.37 -11.13 2.57
C LEU A 118 3.70 -10.82 1.87
N ALA A 119 3.88 -11.29 0.64
CA ALA A 119 5.06 -10.98 -0.16
C ALA A 119 5.19 -9.47 -0.44
N PHE A 120 4.10 -8.79 -0.77
CA PHE A 120 4.10 -7.33 -0.96
C PHE A 120 4.43 -6.58 0.33
N VAL A 121 3.88 -7.00 1.47
CA VAL A 121 4.17 -6.38 2.77
C VAL A 121 5.64 -6.54 3.12
N ILE A 122 6.20 -7.75 2.98
CA ILE A 122 7.64 -8.00 3.21
C ILE A 122 8.47 -7.11 2.29
N PHE A 123 8.12 -7.03 1.01
CA PHE A 123 8.83 -6.19 0.05
C PHE A 123 8.83 -4.71 0.44
N VAL A 124 7.67 -4.16 0.84
CA VAL A 124 7.57 -2.76 1.27
C VAL A 124 8.38 -2.51 2.55
N VAL A 125 8.30 -3.41 3.53
CA VAL A 125 9.08 -3.31 4.77
C VAL A 125 10.59 -3.30 4.47
N LEU A 126 11.06 -4.17 3.56
CA LEU A 126 12.45 -4.17 3.14
C LEU A 126 12.84 -2.86 2.45
N LEU A 127 12.01 -2.34 1.55
CA LEU A 127 12.25 -1.04 0.90
C LEU A 127 12.34 0.10 1.92
N ASP A 128 11.43 0.14 2.89
CA ASP A 128 11.41 1.18 3.93
C ASP A 128 12.65 1.10 4.83
N ILE A 129 13.07 -0.11 5.22
CA ILE A 129 14.30 -0.33 5.98
C ILE A 129 15.52 0.20 5.20
N ILE A 130 15.65 -0.17 3.92
CA ILE A 130 16.77 0.28 3.08
C ILE A 130 16.74 1.80 2.93
N THR A 131 15.56 2.36 2.70
CA THR A 131 15.35 3.81 2.56
C THR A 131 15.77 4.54 3.83
N PHE A 132 15.39 4.03 5.00
CA PHE A 132 15.76 4.58 6.29
C PHE A 132 17.28 4.58 6.53
N PHE A 133 17.96 3.47 6.22
CA PHE A 133 19.43 3.41 6.35
C PHE A 133 20.13 4.38 5.41
N LYS A 134 19.67 4.50 4.16
CA LYS A 134 20.21 5.47 3.18
C LYS A 134 20.00 6.90 3.65
N LEU A 135 18.80 7.21 4.16
CA LEU A 135 18.47 8.52 4.70
C LEU A 135 19.39 8.88 5.87
N LYS A 136 19.59 7.97 6.84
CA LYS A 136 20.53 8.18 7.95
C LYS A 136 21.96 8.43 7.49
N LYS A 137 22.43 7.68 6.48
CA LYS A 137 23.76 7.88 5.91
C LYS A 137 23.89 9.26 5.27
N MET A 138 22.90 9.70 4.49
CA MET A 138 22.91 11.03 3.88
C MET A 138 22.84 12.16 4.91
N ALA A 139 21.96 12.04 5.91
CA ALA A 139 21.84 13.02 6.98
C ALA A 139 23.15 13.20 7.75
N LYS A 140 23.87 12.10 8.04
CA LYS A 140 25.19 12.16 8.69
C LYS A 140 26.24 12.87 7.83
N VAL A 141 26.27 12.62 6.52
CA VAL A 141 27.19 13.30 5.60
C VAL A 141 26.91 14.80 5.55
N ILE A 142 25.65 15.19 5.43
CA ILE A 142 25.25 16.60 5.42
C ILE A 142 25.63 17.28 6.74
N PHE A 143 25.37 16.63 7.88
CA PHE A 143 25.74 17.17 9.20
C PHE A 143 27.25 17.43 9.31
N ASN A 144 28.10 16.49 8.87
CA ASN A 144 29.54 16.67 8.88
C ASN A 144 29.98 17.84 7.99
N ILE A 145 29.43 17.96 6.77
CA ILE A 145 29.75 19.08 5.86
C ILE A 145 29.37 20.43 6.49
N VAL A 146 28.18 20.52 7.10
CA VAL A 146 27.72 21.75 7.76
C VAL A 146 28.61 22.09 8.95
N HIS A 147 29.01 21.09 9.74
CA HIS A 147 29.94 21.26 10.85
C HIS A 147 31.30 21.81 10.36
N ASP A 148 31.88 21.19 9.33
CA ASP A 148 33.17 21.62 8.75
C ASP A 148 33.09 23.05 8.18
N LEU A 149 31.98 23.42 7.53
CA LEU A 149 31.75 24.78 7.02
C LEU A 149 31.61 25.81 8.14
N LEU A 150 30.96 25.45 9.25
CA LEU A 150 30.84 26.31 10.42
C LEU A 150 32.20 26.55 11.08
N GLU A 151 33.04 25.51 11.20
CA GLU A 151 34.41 25.68 11.71
C GLU A 151 35.24 26.62 10.83
N ILE A 152 35.17 26.47 9.50
CA ILE A 152 35.87 27.36 8.55
C ILE A 152 35.37 28.80 8.70
N TYR A 153 34.05 28.99 8.80
CA TYR A 153 33.46 30.33 8.94
C TYR A 153 33.85 31.01 10.26
N CYS A 154 33.83 30.26 11.37
CA CYS A 154 34.29 30.76 12.68
C CYS A 154 35.77 31.12 12.66
N ASN A 155 36.63 30.25 12.11
CA ASN A 155 38.06 30.51 12.00
C ASN A 155 38.38 31.73 11.11
N HIS A 156 37.59 31.97 10.06
CA HIS A 156 37.76 33.15 9.22
C HIS A 156 37.38 34.45 9.96
N TYR A 157 36.36 34.42 10.82
CA TYR A 157 35.91 35.58 11.58
C TYR A 157 36.85 35.94 12.75
N ASP A 158 37.51 34.94 13.35
CA ASP A 158 38.47 35.15 14.46
C ASP A 158 39.89 35.53 13.99
N SER A 159 40.14 35.61 12.68
CA SER A 159 41.42 36.11 12.16
C SER A 159 41.50 37.63 12.35
N PRO A 160 42.42 38.15 13.19
CA PRO A 160 42.61 39.59 13.31
C PRO A 160 43.18 40.16 11.99
N ASP A 161 42.51 41.19 11.47
CA ASP A 161 43.02 42.06 10.39
C ASP A 161 44.33 42.76 10.80
#